data_AF-A0A812J012-F1
#
_entry.id   AF-A0A812J012-F1
#
_cell.length_a   1.000
_cell.length_b   1.000
_cell.length_c   1.000
_cell.angle_alpha   90.00
_cell.angle_beta   90.00
_cell.angle_gamma   90.00
#
_symmetry.space_group_name_H-M   'P 1'
#
loop_
_entity.id
_entity.type
_entity.pdbx_description
1 polymer ?
#
loop_
_entity_poly.entity_id
_entity_poly.type
_entity_poly.pdbx_seq_one_letter_code
_entity_poly.pdbx_strand_id
1 'polypeptide(L)'
;VNAACISVLTAVMNIFGTLTATQIRVDIDREMMLHGLYNVGSGVLSGLTANMVMSFSITCRTLGADGQQFQILLFVFSAAVFVAGGYVVAVMPKLLPGSVLIWLSAELMAFWIWNSRRFLRVYEYCL
;
A
#
# COMPACT_ATOMS: atom_id res chain seq x y z
N VAL A 1 -7.92 -17.84 7.08
CA VAL A 1 -7.40 -17.26 5.82
C VAL A 1 -6.03 -16.66 6.13
N ASN A 2 -4.97 -17.16 5.50
CA ASN A 2 -3.59 -16.80 5.86
C ASN A 2 -3.24 -15.40 5.35
N ALA A 3 -2.42 -14.64 6.09
CA ALA A 3 -1.97 -13.30 5.71
C ALA A 3 -1.37 -13.23 4.30
N ALA A 4 -0.75 -14.33 3.85
CA ALA A 4 -0.24 -14.49 2.49
C ALA A 4 -1.33 -14.43 1.40
N CYS A 5 -2.52 -14.98 1.65
CA CYS A 5 -3.62 -14.91 0.68
C CYS A 5 -4.12 -13.47 0.53
N ILE A 6 -4.22 -12.74 1.64
CA ILE A 6 -4.64 -11.34 1.64
C ILE A 6 -3.59 -10.46 0.94
N SER A 7 -2.30 -10.70 1.18
CA SER A 7 -1.24 -9.95 0.52
C SER A 7 -1.23 -10.19 -0.99
N VAL A 8 -1.42 -11.44 -1.44
CA VAL A 8 -1.50 -11.77 -2.88
C VAL A 8 -2.69 -11.07 -3.53
N LEU A 9 -3.88 -11.19 -2.94
CA LEU A 9 -5.09 -10.53 -3.47
C LEU A 9 -4.91 -9.02 -3.57
N THR A 10 -4.34 -8.41 -2.52
CA THR A 10 -4.13 -6.97 -2.49
C THR A 10 -3.06 -6.52 -3.48
N ALA A 11 -1.98 -7.27 -3.63
CA ALA A 11 -0.93 -6.99 -4.61
C ALA A 11 -1.49 -7.06 -6.04
N VAL A 12 -2.26 -8.11 -6.37
CA VAL A 12 -2.92 -8.25 -7.67
C VAL A 12 -3.84 -7.05 -7.94
N MET A 13 -4.70 -6.70 -6.98
CA MET A 13 -5.61 -5.54 -7.10
C MET A 13 -4.84 -4.23 -7.33
N ASN A 14 -3.75 -4.02 -6.59
CA ASN A 14 -2.95 -2.80 -6.70
C ASN A 14 -2.15 -2.73 -8.01
N ILE A 15 -1.63 -3.85 -8.52
CA ILE A 15 -0.98 -3.92 -9.83
C ILE A 15 -2.00 -3.59 -10.92
N PHE A 16 -3.18 -4.23 -10.92
CA PHE A 16 -4.23 -3.96 -11.92
C PHE A 16 -4.73 -2.52 -11.90
N GLY A 17 -5.01 -1.95 -10.72
CA GLY A 17 -5.45 -0.55 -10.69
C GLY A 17 -4.35 0.43 -11.09
N THR A 18 -3.07 0.12 -10.79
CA THR A 18 -1.95 0.94 -11.29
C THR A 18 -1.83 0.83 -12.82
N LEU A 19 -1.95 -0.38 -13.38
CA LEU A 19 -1.98 -0.64 -14.82
C LEU A 19 -3.07 0.17 -15.52
N THR A 20 -4.30 0.14 -14.99
CA THR A 20 -5.43 0.90 -15.55
C THR A 20 -5.19 2.41 -15.48
N ALA A 21 -4.66 2.92 -14.37
CA ALA A 21 -4.42 4.35 -14.18
C ALA A 21 -3.23 4.89 -15.00
N THR A 22 -2.18 4.09 -15.21
CA THR A 22 -0.93 4.54 -15.85
C THR A 22 -0.72 4.02 -17.27
N GLN A 23 -1.56 3.09 -17.74
CA GLN A 23 -1.51 2.47 -19.07
C GLN A 23 -0.16 1.79 -19.41
N ILE A 24 0.59 1.38 -18.38
CA ILE A 24 1.86 0.66 -18.53
C ILE A 24 1.56 -0.82 -18.74
N ARG A 25 2.43 -1.56 -19.43
CA ARG A 25 2.40 -3.04 -19.43
C ARG A 25 3.34 -3.56 -18.37
N VAL A 26 2.82 -4.29 -17.40
CA VAL A 26 3.57 -4.93 -16.31
C VAL A 26 3.39 -6.44 -16.41
N ASP A 27 4.49 -7.16 -16.25
CA ASP A 27 4.50 -8.61 -16.11
C ASP A 27 4.13 -8.98 -14.67
N ILE A 28 2.89 -9.43 -14.48
CA ILE A 28 2.31 -9.71 -13.15
C ILE A 28 3.06 -10.86 -12.46
N ASP A 29 3.49 -11.87 -13.21
CA ASP A 29 4.19 -13.03 -12.65
C ASP A 29 5.55 -12.61 -12.09
N ARG A 30 6.26 -11.77 -12.84
CA ARG A 30 7.54 -11.22 -12.39
C ARG A 30 7.39 -10.29 -11.19
N GLU A 31 6.41 -9.39 -11.21
CA GLU A 31 6.16 -8.46 -10.10
C GLU A 31 5.78 -9.24 -8.83
N MET A 32 4.93 -10.26 -8.97
CA MET A 32 4.51 -11.13 -7.86
C MET A 32 5.68 -11.93 -7.27
N MET A 33 6.57 -12.46 -8.12
CA MET A 33 7.76 -13.17 -7.66
C MET A 33 8.71 -12.24 -6.89
N LEU A 34 8.92 -11.01 -7.38
CA LEU A 34 9.73 -10.00 -6.68
C LEU A 34 9.09 -9.57 -5.37
N HIS A 35 7.77 -9.36 -5.33
CA HIS A 35 7.02 -9.07 -4.10
C HIS A 35 7.18 -10.17 -3.04
N GLY A 36 7.10 -11.43 -3.46
CA GLY A 36 7.36 -12.57 -2.59
C GLY A 36 8.77 -12.56 -2.03
N LEU A 37 9.77 -12.33 -2.89
CA LEU A 37 11.18 -12.26 -2.49
C LEU A 37 11.45 -11.14 -1.48
N TYR A 38 10.85 -9.96 -1.69
CA TYR A 38 10.97 -8.84 -0.74
C TYR A 38 10.33 -9.14 0.62
N ASN A 39 9.19 -9.83 0.64
CA ASN A 39 8.54 -10.22 1.89
C ASN A 39 9.31 -11.31 2.65
N VAL A 40 9.96 -12.24 1.94
CA VAL A 40 10.89 -13.20 2.57
C VAL A 40 12.09 -12.46 3.16
N GLY A 41 12.69 -11.54 2.40
CA GLY A 41 13.80 -10.72 2.86
C GLY A 41 13.45 -9.85 4.07
N SER A 42 12.28 -9.21 4.07
CA SER A 42 11.81 -8.43 5.21
C SER A 42 11.55 -9.32 6.42
N GLY A 43 10.96 -10.50 6.23
CA GLY A 43 10.74 -11.48 7.31
C GLY A 43 12.03 -11.95 7.98
N VAL A 44 13.10 -12.20 7.21
CA VAL A 44 14.42 -12.56 7.76
C VAL A 44 15.00 -11.45 8.65
N LEU A 45 14.74 -10.19 8.29
CA LEU A 45 15.16 -9.00 9.05
C LEU A 45 14.19 -8.62 10.17
N SER A 46 13.22 -9.48 10.52
CA SER A 46 12.13 -9.19 11.48
C SER A 46 11.25 -7.99 11.09
N GLY A 47 11.19 -7.68 9.80
CA GLY A 47 10.37 -6.63 9.21
C GLY A 47 8.93 -7.06 8.98
N LEU A 48 8.06 -6.07 8.78
CA LEU A 48 6.66 -6.29 8.43
C LEU A 48 6.51 -6.71 6.96
N THR A 49 5.36 -7.32 6.64
CA THR A 49 4.99 -7.61 5.25
C THR A 49 4.76 -6.31 4.50
N ALA A 50 5.54 -6.10 3.44
CA ALA A 50 5.37 -4.98 2.54
C ALA A 50 4.23 -5.28 1.55
N ASN A 51 3.45 -4.25 1.25
CA ASN A 51 2.44 -4.31 0.22
C ASN A 51 2.58 -3.10 -0.70
N MET A 52 2.25 -3.29 -1.98
CA MET A 52 2.29 -2.21 -2.95
C MET A 52 1.14 -1.25 -2.68
N VAL A 53 1.40 0.06 -2.72
CA VAL A 53 0.37 1.09 -2.55
C VAL A 53 0.15 1.79 -3.87
N MET A 54 -0.99 1.51 -4.52
CA MET A 54 -1.34 2.06 -5.84
C MET A 54 -1.27 3.59 -5.87
N SER A 55 -1.84 4.27 -4.87
CA SER A 55 -1.85 5.73 -4.81
C SER A 55 -0.44 6.32 -4.85
N PHE A 56 0.50 5.72 -4.13
CA PHE A 56 1.89 6.17 -4.13
C PHE A 56 2.55 6.00 -5.50
N SER A 57 2.36 4.85 -6.15
CA SER A 57 2.89 4.59 -7.49
C SER A 57 2.33 5.56 -8.53
N ILE A 58 1.02 5.85 -8.49
CA ILE A 58 0.39 6.83 -9.38
C ILE A 58 0.95 8.23 -9.11
N THR A 59 1.06 8.65 -7.86
CA THR A 59 1.62 9.96 -7.51
C THR A 59 3.07 10.11 -7.99
N CYS A 60 3.92 9.10 -7.75
CA CYS A 60 5.30 9.11 -8.26
C CYS A 60 5.33 9.23 -9.78
N ARG A 61 4.43 8.52 -10.48
CA ARG A 61 4.30 8.63 -11.93
C ARG A 61 3.88 10.02 -12.37
N THR A 62 2.89 10.62 -11.72
CA THR A 62 2.42 11.99 -12.04
C THR A 62 3.48 13.05 -11.79
N LEU A 63 4.40 12.81 -10.86
CA LEU A 63 5.54 13.67 -10.56
C LEU A 63 6.75 13.42 -11.48
N GLY A 64 6.67 12.46 -12.41
CA GLY A 64 7.80 12.06 -13.26
C GLY A 64 8.93 11.35 -12.51
N ALA A 65 8.64 10.81 -11.32
CA ALA A 65 9.59 10.14 -10.45
C ALA A 65 9.55 8.61 -10.64
N ASP A 66 9.81 8.14 -11.87
CA ASP A 66 9.79 6.74 -12.29
C ASP A 66 11.18 6.09 -12.39
N GLY A 67 12.25 6.88 -12.23
CA GLY A 67 13.63 6.41 -12.35
C GLY A 67 14.20 5.71 -11.12
N GLN A 68 15.29 4.96 -11.31
CA GLN A 68 16.06 4.32 -10.24
C GLN A 68 16.59 5.32 -9.20
N GLN A 69 16.87 6.55 -9.61
CA GLN A 69 17.34 7.62 -8.72
C GLN A 69 16.33 7.93 -7.60
N PHE A 70 15.03 7.92 -7.93
CA PHE A 70 13.98 8.15 -6.93
C PHE A 70 13.90 7.00 -5.92
N GLN A 71 14.06 5.75 -6.38
CA GLN A 71 14.07 4.58 -5.52
C GLN A 71 15.25 4.59 -4.54
N ILE A 72 16.44 5.00 -5.01
CA ILE A 72 17.63 5.15 -4.16
C ILE A 72 17.40 6.26 -3.12
N LEU A 73 16.87 7.41 -3.54
CA LEU A 73 16.57 8.51 -2.63
C LEU A 73 15.55 8.07 -1.56
N LEU A 74 14.50 7.35 -1.96
CA LEU A 74 13.49 6.81 -1.07
C LEU A 74 14.10 5.82 -0.07
N PHE A 75 15.00 4.94 -0.52
CA PHE A 75 15.70 3.99 0.35
C PHE A 75 16.57 4.73 1.38
N VAL A 76 17.38 5.70 0.95
CA VAL A 76 18.24 6.49 1.82
C VAL A 76 17.42 7.28 2.84
N PHE A 77 16.34 7.93 2.41
CA PHE A 77 15.45 8.67 3.29
C PHE A 77 14.76 7.75 4.31
N SER A 78 14.27 6.59 3.86
CA SER A 78 13.64 5.60 4.74
C SER A 78 14.62 5.05 5.78
N ALA A 79 15.87 4.79 5.38
CA ALA A 79 16.93 4.37 6.30
C ALA A 79 17.29 5.47 7.32
N ALA A 80 17.38 6.73 6.88
CA ALA A 80 17.62 7.87 7.76
C ALA A 80 16.48 8.03 8.78
N VAL A 81 15.23 7.93 8.34
CA VAL A 81 14.05 7.97 9.23
C VAL A 81 14.03 6.77 10.17
N PHE A 82 14.45 5.59 9.74
CA PHE A 82 14.54 4.42 10.62
C PHE A 82 15.52 4.64 11.77
N VAL A 83 16.69 5.22 11.49
CA VAL A 83 17.69 5.57 12.53
C VAL A 83 17.21 6.71 13.42
N ALA A 84 16.59 7.75 12.85
CA ALA A 84 16.05 8.89 13.58
C ALA A 84 14.69 8.60 14.27
N GLY A 85 14.09 7.45 13.99
CA GLY A 85 12.69 7.15 14.32
C GLY A 85 12.38 7.24 15.80
N GLY A 86 13.32 6.86 16.67
CA GLY A 86 13.16 7.00 18.11
C GLY A 86 12.96 8.46 18.56
N TYR A 87 13.67 9.40 17.95
CA TYR A 87 13.54 10.82 18.25
C TYR A 87 12.25 11.41 17.66
N VAL A 88 11.94 11.05 16.41
CA VAL A 88 10.73 11.52 15.72
C VAL A 88 9.46 11.06 16.44
N VAL A 89 9.42 9.79 16.89
CA VAL A 89 8.30 9.22 17.65
C VAL A 89 8.18 9.85 19.04
N ALA A 90 9.28 10.29 19.66
CA ALA A 90 9.24 10.97 20.95
C ALA A 90 8.66 12.39 20.85
N VAL A 91 8.86 13.07 19.73
CA VAL A 91 8.32 14.43 19.47
C VAL A 91 6.90 14.38 18.91
N MET A 92 6.55 13.33 18.17
CA MET A 92 5.22 13.19 17.56
C MET A 92 4.13 12.89 18.59
N PRO A 93 3.03 13.67 18.63
CA PRO A 93 1.88 13.32 19.45
C PRO A 93 1.24 12.05 18.87
N LYS A 94 1.28 10.98 19.66
CA LYS A 94 0.77 9.64 19.30
C LYS A 94 -0.69 9.64 18.82
N LEU A 95 -1.46 10.67 19.17
CA LEU A 95 -2.84 10.87 18.75
C LEU A 95 -2.99 11.15 17.25
N LEU A 96 -2.00 11.76 16.59
CA LEU A 96 -2.09 12.09 15.16
C LEU A 96 -2.27 10.86 14.28
N PRO A 97 -1.33 9.87 14.25
CA PRO A 97 -1.52 8.68 13.42
C PRO A 97 -2.78 7.90 13.81
N GLY A 98 -3.12 7.86 15.10
CA GLY A 98 -4.36 7.24 15.58
C GLY A 98 -5.61 7.88 15.01
N SER A 99 -5.70 9.22 15.00
CA SER A 99 -6.84 9.94 14.44
C SER A 99 -6.99 9.73 12.93
N VAL A 100 -5.89 9.67 12.19
CA VAL A 100 -5.91 9.40 10.75
C VAL A 100 -6.40 7.98 10.47
N LEU A 101 -5.96 7.00 11.26
CA LEU A 101 -6.44 5.62 11.17
C LEU A 101 -7.94 5.52 11.47
N ILE A 102 -8.43 6.18 12.51
CA ILE A 102 -9.86 6.19 12.86
C ILE A 102 -10.68 6.84 11.75
N TRP A 103 -10.22 7.98 11.24
CA TRP A 103 -10.89 8.68 10.15
C TRP A 103 -10.93 7.84 8.87
N LEU A 104 -9.79 7.24 8.47
CA LEU A 104 -9.71 6.34 7.32
C LEU A 104 -10.66 5.14 7.47
N SER A 105 -10.73 4.57 8.67
CA SER A 105 -11.63 3.45 8.96
C SER A 105 -13.10 3.85 8.82
N ALA A 106 -13.47 5.04 9.31
CA ALA A 106 -14.82 5.56 9.19
C ALA A 106 -15.19 5.86 7.73
N GLU A 107 -14.28 6.45 6.96
CA GLU A 107 -14.43 6.70 5.51
C GLU A 107 -14.63 5.39 4.73
N LEU A 108 -13.77 4.39 4.96
CA LEU A 108 -13.90 3.08 4.34
C LEU A 108 -15.25 2.43 4.69
N MET A 109 -15.66 2.49 5.96
CA MET A 109 -16.93 1.92 6.39
C MET A 109 -18.13 2.64 5.77
N ALA A 110 -18.10 3.98 5.73
CA ALA A 110 -19.13 4.79 5.11
C ALA A 110 -19.24 4.52 3.61
N PHE A 111 -18.10 4.39 2.92
CA PHE A 111 -18.07 4.02 1.51
C PHE A 111 -18.75 2.67 1.26
N TRP A 112 -18.39 1.64 2.03
CA TRP A 112 -18.96 0.30 1.86
C TRP A 112 -20.43 0.20 2.27
N ILE A 113 -20.87 0.93 3.30
CA ILE A 113 -22.27 0.86 3.76
C ILE A 113 -23.17 1.68 2.84
N TRP A 114 -22.76 2.90 2.52
CA TRP A 114 -23.63 3.88 1.88
C TRP A 114 -23.42 3.96 0.37
N ASN A 115 -22.15 4.06 -0.07
CA ASN A 115 -21.84 4.28 -1.47
C ASN A 115 -21.98 2.99 -2.30
N SER A 116 -21.64 1.84 -1.73
CA SER A 116 -21.80 0.54 -2.39
C SER A 116 -23.26 0.22 -2.78
N ARG A 117 -24.26 0.76 -2.06
CA ARG A 117 -25.68 0.60 -2.43
C ARG A 117 -26.03 1.14 -3.82
N ARG A 118 -25.23 2.07 -4.34
CA ARG A 118 -25.45 2.67 -5.67
C ARG A 118 -24.91 1.82 -6.81
N PHE A 119 -23.97 0.93 -6.53
CA PHE A 119 -23.24 0.19 -7.57
C PHE A 119 -23.42 -1.33 -7.48
N LEU A 120 -23.87 -1.87 -6.33
CA LEU A 120 -24.14 -3.29 -6.14
C LEU A 120 -25.63 -3.63 -6.26
N ARG A 121 -25.93 -4.78 -6.85
CA ARG A 121 -27.29 -5.32 -6.88
C ARG A 121 -27.66 -5.84 -5.49
N VAL A 122 -28.94 -5.78 -5.14
CA VAL A 122 -29.45 -6.05 -3.78
C VAL A 122 -29.04 -7.43 -3.24
N TYR A 123 -28.89 -8.43 -4.11
CA TYR A 123 -28.45 -9.79 -3.72
C TYR A 123 -26.96 -9.87 -3.35
N GLU A 124 -26.09 -9.03 -3.94
CA GLU A 124 -24.66 -8.95 -3.58
C GLU A 124 -24.43 -8.09 -2.33
N TYR A 125 -25.38 -7.22 -1.98
CA TYR A 125 -25.28 -6.35 -0.80
C TYR A 125 -25.66 -7.07 0.50
N CYS A 126 -26.54 -8.08 0.42
CA CYS A 126 -27.07 -8.80 1.59
C CYS A 126 -26.34 -10.11 1.91
N LEU A 127 -25.36 -10.52 1.09
CA LEU A 127 -24.60 -11.77 1.22
C LEU A 127 -23.21 -11.49 1.79
#